data_AF-A0A8T5EMU5-F1
#
_entry.id   AF-A0A8T5EMU5-F1
#
_cell.length_a   1.000
_cell.length_b   1.000
_cell.length_c   1.000
_cell.angle_alpha   90.00
_cell.angle_beta   90.00
_cell.angle_gamma   90.00
#
_symmetry.space_group_name_H-M   'P 1'
#
loop_
_entity.id
_entity.type
_entity.pdbx_description
1 polymer ?
#
loop_
_entity_poly.entity_id
_entity_poly.type
_entity_poly.pdbx_seq_one_letter_code
_entity_poly.pdbx_strand_id
1 'polypeptide(L)'
;MDIQELDLNGGTFKVNLPYNWVGWLLWAIGLIITLIGFFMAVNDTNTLVVAAFGLLMMAFTSPGSLESNLHDVRQSSIDPAELEAKAEASGLSIDNWWMSQTSYVPTTDPSDWILPAPGPKTWNNDDRYAPHGDGSALPEHPSKIGTPIPATMTLFAVYCILAIACILIAAAALMSGGEYEGDIRPAIGIAGIGLVLSLVGYFKSKMLRQMIDTPTSLVRSAPVGNPELVGQVRPIDEGCLTVVVDGNQNMTVGNMVGYQWSYEQYQCRTTKDSEGNSKEECHWVTVRSDAGGCPFILHDGTGGIRVNTNSFKRTDYGQYLKRWDGKFAQTLGKQMMSQAIAGMLGGARVKKHRWTLYGLRLGNPVYLLGQTKPRTSDALQAEGLDGTLGNSIIEVWGNEDAPGVKCTLQRGTELSNLGRSRSGFELVMLPIVMLIGGIALIGLA
;
A
#
# COMPACT_ATOMS: atom_id res chain seq x y z
N MET A 1 0.68 22.12 11.20
CA MET A 1 2.16 22.08 11.07
C MET A 1 2.45 22.39 9.63
N ASP A 2 3.33 23.35 9.34
CA ASP A 2 3.69 23.65 7.96
C ASP A 2 4.65 22.56 7.43
N ILE A 3 4.54 22.20 6.14
CA ILE A 3 5.46 21.25 5.50
C ILE A 3 6.89 21.77 5.50
N GLN A 4 7.09 23.10 5.50
CA GLN A 4 8.41 23.72 5.56
C GLN A 4 9.09 23.57 6.93
N GLU A 5 8.31 23.32 7.98
CA GLU A 5 8.81 23.07 9.33
C GLU A 5 9.17 21.59 9.56
N LEU A 6 8.77 20.71 8.64
CA LEU A 6 9.00 19.28 8.75
C LEU A 6 10.40 18.90 8.26
N ASP A 7 11.22 18.34 9.15
CA ASP A 7 12.47 17.70 8.74
C ASP A 7 12.16 16.40 7.99
N LEU A 8 12.35 16.44 6.68
CA LEU A 8 12.18 15.31 5.77
C LEU A 8 13.32 14.30 5.85
N ASN A 9 14.43 14.64 6.53
CA ASN A 9 15.48 13.69 6.85
C ASN A 9 15.24 13.12 8.26
N GLY A 10 14.80 11.87 8.32
CA GLY A 10 14.52 11.20 9.59
C GLY A 10 15.74 10.95 10.48
N GLY A 11 16.96 11.10 9.95
CA GLY A 11 18.20 10.89 10.69
C GLY A 11 18.39 9.45 11.20
N THR A 12 19.15 9.30 12.28
CA THR A 12 19.48 7.97 12.83
C THR A 12 18.32 7.36 13.62
N PHE A 13 17.69 8.14 14.50
CA PHE A 13 16.64 7.67 15.39
C PHE A 13 15.50 8.68 15.50
N LYS A 14 14.26 8.21 15.35
CA LYS A 14 13.06 9.04 15.53
C LYS A 14 12.02 8.34 16.39
N VAL A 15 11.55 9.04 17.41
CA VAL A 15 10.45 8.58 18.27
C VAL A 15 9.13 8.85 17.56
N ASN A 16 8.34 7.81 17.34
CA ASN A 16 7.05 7.89 16.64
C ASN A 16 6.00 7.01 17.32
N LEU A 17 4.97 7.66 17.82
CA LEU A 17 3.85 7.02 18.50
C LEU A 17 2.65 6.92 17.55
N PRO A 18 1.65 6.07 17.87
CA PRO A 18 0.43 6.01 17.10
C PRO A 18 -0.25 7.38 16.98
N TYR A 19 -0.86 7.67 15.84
CA TYR A 19 -1.59 8.94 15.59
C TYR A 19 -3.10 8.76 15.51
N ASN A 20 -3.59 7.52 15.45
CA ASN A 20 -5.03 7.22 15.46
C ASN A 20 -5.44 6.56 16.79
N TRP A 21 -6.72 6.71 17.15
CA TRP A 21 -7.24 6.22 18.44
C TRP A 21 -7.14 4.69 18.56
N VAL A 22 -7.34 3.95 17.46
CA VAL A 22 -7.22 2.49 17.42
C VAL A 22 -5.79 2.06 17.71
N GLY A 23 -4.82 2.75 17.12
CA GLY A 23 -3.39 2.50 17.33
C GLY A 23 -2.99 2.75 18.77
N TRP A 24 -3.48 3.83 19.39
CA TRP A 24 -3.26 4.07 20.83
C TRP A 24 -3.87 2.99 21.72
N LEU A 25 -5.09 2.54 21.42
CA LEU A 25 -5.74 1.45 22.15
C LEU A 25 -4.91 0.16 22.08
N LEU A 26 -4.51 -0.24 20.86
CA LEU A 26 -3.71 -1.43 20.65
C LEU A 26 -2.32 -1.33 21.27
N TRP A 27 -1.70 -0.15 21.21
CA TRP A 27 -0.41 0.12 21.85
C TRP A 27 -0.50 -0.04 23.37
N ALA A 28 -1.55 0.50 24.01
CA ALA A 28 -1.77 0.36 25.45
C ALA A 28 -2.01 -1.10 25.87
N ILE A 29 -2.80 -1.85 25.08
CA ILE A 29 -2.98 -3.29 25.29
C ILE A 29 -1.64 -4.03 25.16
N GLY A 30 -0.86 -3.71 24.13
CA GLY A 30 0.48 -4.27 23.92
C GLY A 30 1.40 -4.02 25.11
N LEU A 31 1.41 -2.80 25.65
CA LEU A 31 2.18 -2.44 26.84
C LEU A 31 1.77 -3.27 28.06
N ILE A 32 0.47 -3.42 28.32
CA ILE A 32 -0.04 -4.23 29.43
C ILE A 32 0.40 -5.69 29.29
N ILE A 33 0.26 -6.27 28.08
CA ILE A 33 0.69 -7.64 27.81
C ILE A 33 2.21 -7.79 28.02
N THR A 34 3.01 -6.81 27.60
CA THR A 34 4.46 -6.81 27.81
C THR A 34 4.82 -6.82 29.29
N LEU A 35 4.17 -5.97 30.10
CA LEU A 35 4.40 -5.92 31.54
C LEU A 35 4.00 -7.22 32.24
N ILE A 36 2.86 -7.81 31.86
CA ILE A 36 2.42 -9.12 32.38
C ILE A 36 3.44 -10.20 32.00
N GLY A 37 3.90 -10.23 30.75
CA GLY A 37 4.89 -11.20 30.29
C GLY A 37 6.20 -11.11 31.07
N PHE A 38 6.72 -9.91 31.31
CA PHE A 38 7.92 -9.74 32.14
C PHE A 38 7.71 -10.13 33.60
N PHE A 39 6.55 -9.84 34.16
CA PHE A 39 6.22 -10.25 35.53
C PHE A 39 6.17 -11.79 35.66
N MET A 40 5.56 -12.47 34.69
CA MET A 40 5.52 -13.93 34.66
C MET A 40 6.91 -14.55 34.44
N ALA A 41 7.75 -13.88 33.65
CA ALA A 41 9.10 -14.34 33.31
C ALA A 41 10.04 -14.43 34.51
N VAL A 42 9.71 -13.76 35.63
CA VAL A 42 10.44 -13.90 36.90
C VAL A 42 10.38 -15.34 37.43
N ASN A 43 9.27 -16.05 37.20
CA ASN A 43 9.06 -17.41 37.68
C ASN A 43 9.29 -18.48 36.59
N ASP A 44 8.95 -18.17 35.33
CA ASP A 44 9.12 -19.09 34.21
C ASP A 44 9.60 -18.32 32.98
N THR A 45 10.86 -18.52 32.60
CA THR A 45 11.51 -17.84 31.46
C THR A 45 10.78 -18.08 30.13
N ASN A 46 10.07 -19.20 29.96
CA ASN A 46 9.33 -19.48 28.73
C ASN A 46 8.18 -18.48 28.50
N THR A 47 7.68 -17.84 29.56
CA THR A 47 6.62 -16.83 29.47
C THR A 47 7.08 -15.50 28.86
N LEU A 48 8.38 -15.32 28.58
CA LEU A 48 8.89 -14.20 27.79
C LEU A 48 8.28 -14.12 26.38
N VAL A 49 7.71 -15.21 25.85
CA VAL A 49 6.93 -15.19 24.60
C VAL A 49 5.71 -14.25 24.71
N VAL A 50 5.08 -14.17 25.89
CA VAL A 50 3.99 -13.21 26.15
C VAL A 50 4.49 -11.78 26.06
N ALA A 51 5.67 -11.50 26.64
CA ALA A 51 6.29 -10.18 26.55
C ALA A 51 6.62 -9.81 25.09
N ALA A 52 7.15 -10.77 24.33
CA ALA A 52 7.44 -10.61 22.91
C ALA A 52 6.18 -10.30 22.08
N PHE A 53 5.05 -10.95 22.37
CA PHE A 53 3.78 -10.66 21.69
C PHE A 53 3.30 -9.23 21.95
N GLY A 54 3.35 -8.76 23.20
CA GLY A 54 3.03 -7.36 23.53
C GLY A 54 3.97 -6.36 22.84
N LEU A 55 5.27 -6.67 22.76
CA LEU A 55 6.26 -5.84 22.08
C LEU A 55 6.00 -5.79 20.56
N LEU A 56 5.68 -6.91 19.93
CA LEU A 56 5.30 -6.95 18.51
C LEU A 56 4.01 -6.16 18.25
N MET A 57 3.03 -6.24 19.16
CA MET A 57 1.80 -5.45 19.08
C MET A 57 2.10 -3.94 19.10
N MET A 58 2.95 -3.48 20.02
CA MET A 58 3.41 -2.09 20.04
C MET A 58 4.18 -1.73 18.77
N ALA A 59 5.07 -2.60 18.28
CA ALA A 59 5.81 -2.39 17.04
C ALA A 59 4.88 -2.14 15.84
N PHE A 60 3.89 -3.01 15.61
CA PHE A 60 2.98 -2.87 14.48
C PHE A 60 2.04 -1.67 14.59
N THR A 61 1.84 -1.11 15.78
CA THR A 61 1.09 0.14 15.98
C THR A 61 1.93 1.41 15.83
N SER A 62 3.26 1.30 15.92
CA SER A 62 4.16 2.43 15.67
C SER A 62 4.28 2.70 14.17
N PRO A 63 3.95 3.91 13.69
CA PRO A 63 3.91 4.24 12.26
C PRO A 63 5.31 4.31 11.63
N GLY A 64 5.40 4.73 10.36
CA GLY A 64 6.68 5.14 9.75
C GLY A 64 7.26 6.40 10.41
N SER A 65 8.50 6.78 10.07
CA SER A 65 9.17 7.93 10.71
C SER A 65 8.54 9.28 10.35
N LEU A 66 7.87 9.39 9.20
CA LEU A 66 7.26 10.63 8.71
C LEU A 66 5.73 10.57 8.68
N GLU A 67 5.14 9.37 8.68
CA GLU A 67 3.71 9.15 8.49
C GLU A 67 2.81 9.95 9.45
N SER A 68 3.12 9.99 10.76
CA SER A 68 2.35 10.79 11.74
C SER A 68 2.41 12.29 11.41
N ASN A 69 3.60 12.80 11.11
CA ASN A 69 3.77 14.23 10.82
C ASN A 69 3.08 14.59 9.50
N LEU A 70 3.12 13.71 8.49
CA LEU A 70 2.41 13.93 7.23
C LEU A 70 0.89 13.88 7.41
N HIS A 71 0.39 13.08 8.34
CA HIS A 71 -1.01 13.11 8.72
C HIS A 71 -1.41 14.47 9.31
N ASP A 72 -0.59 15.03 10.21
CA ASP A 72 -0.83 16.33 10.83
C ASP A 72 -0.76 17.47 9.79
N VAL A 73 0.21 17.42 8.87
CA VAL A 73 0.31 18.37 7.76
C VAL A 73 -0.95 18.30 6.89
N ARG A 74 -1.43 17.10 6.54
CA ARG A 74 -2.65 16.92 5.74
C ARG A 74 -3.87 17.54 6.43
N GLN A 75 -4.04 17.33 7.73
CA GLN A 75 -5.14 17.92 8.48
C GLN A 75 -5.07 19.46 8.53
N SER A 76 -3.87 20.04 8.50
CA SER A 76 -3.69 21.50 8.60
C SER A 76 -3.62 22.25 7.28
N SER A 77 -3.33 21.56 6.16
CA SER A 77 -3.08 22.20 4.85
C SER A 77 -4.25 22.14 3.88
N ILE A 78 -5.17 21.18 4.06
CA ILE A 78 -6.38 21.05 3.24
C ILE A 78 -7.52 21.83 3.93
N ASP A 79 -8.34 22.52 3.13
CA ASP A 79 -9.52 23.22 3.63
C ASP A 79 -10.43 22.24 4.41
N PRO A 80 -10.82 22.58 5.66
CA PRO A 80 -11.76 21.77 6.43
C PRO A 80 -13.02 21.39 5.66
N ALA A 81 -13.56 22.26 4.81
CA ALA A 81 -14.75 21.95 4.01
C ALA A 81 -14.50 20.83 2.99
N GLU A 82 -13.30 20.74 2.40
CA GLU A 82 -12.93 19.66 1.51
C GLU A 82 -12.70 18.34 2.29
N LEU A 83 -12.11 18.43 3.48
CA LEU A 83 -11.95 17.27 4.36
C LEU A 83 -13.30 16.73 4.84
N GLU A 84 -14.24 17.60 5.20
CA GLU A 84 -15.60 17.25 5.57
C GLU A 84 -16.35 16.60 4.40
N ALA A 85 -16.29 17.20 3.20
CA ALA A 85 -16.91 16.61 2.01
C ALA A 85 -16.34 15.23 1.67
N LYS A 86 -15.02 15.03 1.85
CA LYS A 86 -14.38 13.71 1.73
C LYS A 86 -14.85 12.75 2.84
N ALA A 87 -14.99 13.23 4.07
CA ALA A 87 -15.48 12.44 5.20
C ALA A 87 -16.93 11.99 4.99
N GLU A 88 -17.81 12.85 4.48
CA GLU A 88 -19.20 12.54 4.14
C GLU A 88 -19.32 11.54 2.98
N ALA A 89 -18.46 11.66 1.96
CA ALA A 89 -18.43 10.75 0.84
C ALA A 89 -17.76 9.40 1.18
N SER A 90 -17.07 9.31 2.32
CA SER A 90 -16.38 8.12 2.78
C SER A 90 -17.11 7.43 3.93
N GLY A 91 -16.66 6.23 4.29
CA GLY A 91 -17.28 5.41 5.32
C GLY A 91 -18.21 4.33 4.78
N LEU A 92 -18.97 3.74 5.69
CA LEU A 92 -19.85 2.62 5.43
C LEU A 92 -21.25 3.14 5.06
N SER A 93 -21.75 2.74 3.90
CA SER A 93 -23.11 3.01 3.45
C SER A 93 -23.85 1.70 3.22
N ILE A 94 -25.17 1.71 3.50
CA ILE A 94 -26.04 0.56 3.28
C ILE A 94 -26.75 0.79 1.94
N ASP A 95 -26.30 0.08 0.90
CA ASP A 95 -26.86 0.22 -0.44
C ASP A 95 -28.23 -0.48 -0.55
N ASN A 96 -28.37 -1.64 0.08
CA ASN A 96 -29.64 -2.37 0.12
C ASN A 96 -29.79 -3.17 1.41
N TRP A 97 -30.72 -2.73 2.26
CA TRP A 97 -31.02 -3.38 3.53
C TRP A 97 -31.46 -4.85 3.36
N TRP A 98 -32.38 -5.13 2.43
CA TRP A 98 -32.95 -6.46 2.22
C TRP A 98 -31.92 -7.48 1.73
N MET A 99 -31.00 -7.06 0.87
CA MET A 99 -29.92 -7.93 0.38
C MET A 99 -28.70 -7.93 1.30
N SER A 100 -28.75 -7.18 2.42
CA SER A 100 -27.60 -6.91 3.29
C SER A 100 -26.36 -6.49 2.49
N GLN A 101 -26.57 -5.60 1.50
CA GLN A 101 -25.49 -5.05 0.68
C GLN A 101 -25.05 -3.71 1.27
N THR A 102 -23.74 -3.60 1.47
CA THR A 102 -23.09 -2.40 2.00
C THR A 102 -21.93 -2.03 1.11
N SER A 103 -21.68 -0.74 0.93
CA SER A 103 -20.45 -0.27 0.31
C SER A 103 -19.61 0.54 1.30
N TYR A 104 -18.31 0.40 1.19
CA TYR A 104 -17.34 1.06 2.04
C TYR A 104 -16.30 1.78 1.18
N VAL A 105 -16.17 3.07 1.40
CA VAL A 105 -15.10 3.91 0.85
C VAL A 105 -14.17 4.25 2.01
N PRO A 106 -12.85 4.02 1.90
CA PRO A 106 -11.94 4.35 2.99
C PRO A 106 -12.02 5.81 3.43
N THR A 107 -12.08 6.02 4.73
CA THR A 107 -12.13 7.35 5.35
C THR A 107 -10.77 8.05 5.35
N THR A 108 -9.69 7.27 5.30
CA THR A 108 -8.32 7.77 5.25
C THR A 108 -7.55 6.96 4.23
N ASP A 109 -7.06 7.62 3.18
CA ASP A 109 -6.16 7.02 2.20
C ASP A 109 -4.75 7.63 2.35
N PRO A 110 -3.75 6.86 2.79
CA PRO A 110 -2.38 7.35 2.91
C PRO A 110 -1.79 7.81 1.57
N SER A 111 -2.22 7.23 0.45
CA SER A 111 -1.74 7.53 -0.90
C SER A 111 -2.44 8.73 -1.56
N ASP A 112 -3.35 9.42 -0.88
CA ASP A 112 -3.95 10.66 -1.37
C ASP A 112 -3.02 11.87 -1.13
N TRP A 113 -3.34 13.02 -1.74
CA TRP A 113 -2.61 14.26 -1.53
C TRP A 113 -2.54 14.62 -0.04
N ILE A 114 -1.37 15.10 0.38
CA ILE A 114 -1.06 15.69 1.68
C ILE A 114 -1.28 17.20 1.62
N LEU A 115 -0.80 17.88 0.58
CA LEU A 115 -1.00 19.30 0.29
C LEU A 115 -2.10 19.49 -0.76
N PRO A 116 -2.77 20.65 -0.79
CA PRO A 116 -3.81 20.91 -1.78
C PRO A 116 -3.25 20.84 -3.21
N ALA A 117 -4.00 20.15 -4.09
CA ALA A 117 -3.67 20.01 -5.51
C ALA A 117 -4.71 20.74 -6.38
N PRO A 118 -4.33 21.22 -7.59
CA PRO A 118 -5.26 21.90 -8.48
C PRO A 118 -6.47 21.02 -8.84
N GLY A 119 -7.68 21.54 -8.65
CA GLY A 119 -8.91 20.84 -8.99
C GLY A 119 -9.26 20.91 -10.50
N PRO A 120 -10.21 20.08 -10.98
CA PRO A 120 -10.60 20.03 -12.40
C PRO A 120 -11.00 21.37 -13.02
N LYS A 121 -11.51 22.31 -12.21
CA LYS A 121 -11.94 23.64 -12.67
C LYS A 121 -10.79 24.53 -13.14
N THR A 122 -9.57 24.28 -12.68
CA THR A 122 -8.40 25.09 -13.03
C THR A 122 -7.54 24.44 -14.12
N TRP A 123 -7.88 23.22 -14.54
CA TRP A 123 -7.12 22.51 -15.56
C TRP A 123 -7.34 23.15 -16.94
N ASN A 124 -6.24 23.36 -17.66
CA ASN A 124 -6.31 23.73 -19.07
C ASN A 124 -6.59 22.47 -19.89
N ASN A 125 -7.83 22.32 -20.34
CA ASN A 125 -8.24 21.18 -21.17
C ASN A 125 -7.97 21.42 -22.66
N ASP A 126 -7.77 22.67 -23.08
CA ASP A 126 -7.47 23.04 -24.46
C ASP A 126 -6.00 22.77 -24.78
N ASP A 127 -5.10 23.13 -23.86
CA ASP A 127 -3.68 22.78 -23.91
C ASP A 127 -3.27 22.00 -22.65
N ARG A 128 -3.32 20.68 -22.78
CA ARG A 128 -3.05 19.73 -21.69
C ARG A 128 -1.57 19.55 -21.39
N TYR A 129 -0.69 19.99 -22.30
CA TYR A 129 0.76 19.85 -22.20
C TYR A 129 1.42 21.14 -21.70
N ALA A 130 0.75 22.28 -21.84
CA ALA A 130 1.21 23.57 -21.32
C ALA A 130 1.37 23.57 -19.79
N PRO A 131 2.20 24.49 -19.26
CA PRO A 131 2.31 24.72 -17.84
C PRO A 131 0.97 25.14 -17.21
N HIS A 132 0.78 24.78 -15.95
CA HIS A 132 -0.39 25.20 -15.18
C HIS A 132 -0.09 26.48 -14.40
N GLY A 133 -0.95 27.50 -14.52
CA GLY A 133 -0.77 28.76 -13.79
C GLY A 133 0.52 29.47 -14.19
N ASP A 134 1.43 29.66 -13.21
CA ASP A 134 2.75 30.27 -13.40
C ASP A 134 3.80 29.29 -13.94
N GLY A 135 3.44 28.02 -14.14
CA GLY A 135 4.33 26.97 -14.60
C GLY A 135 5.35 26.51 -13.55
N SER A 136 5.09 26.81 -12.27
CA SER A 136 5.83 26.23 -11.17
C SER A 136 5.38 24.79 -10.88
N ALA A 137 6.29 24.00 -10.32
CA ALA A 137 5.97 22.63 -9.92
C ALA A 137 4.93 22.60 -8.79
N LEU A 138 4.10 21.56 -8.78
CA LEU A 138 3.08 21.33 -7.75
C LEU A 138 3.69 21.36 -6.34
N PRO A 139 2.90 21.70 -5.31
CA PRO A 139 3.41 21.83 -3.94
C PRO A 139 4.14 20.60 -3.42
N GLU A 140 3.68 19.38 -3.73
CA GLU A 140 4.35 18.14 -3.31
C GLU A 140 5.43 17.64 -4.29
N HIS A 141 5.75 18.40 -5.33
CA HIS A 141 6.79 17.99 -6.25
C HIS A 141 8.16 17.97 -5.52
N PRO A 142 9.00 16.95 -5.69
CA PRO A 142 10.30 16.82 -5.00
C PRO A 142 11.23 18.02 -5.20
N SER A 143 11.12 18.74 -6.32
CA SER A 143 11.88 19.98 -6.54
C SER A 143 11.47 21.16 -5.64
N LYS A 144 10.33 21.08 -4.96
CA LYS A 144 9.81 22.11 -4.04
C LYS A 144 10.07 21.76 -2.59
N ILE A 145 9.74 20.52 -2.21
CA ILE A 145 9.80 20.05 -0.82
C ILE A 145 11.03 19.20 -0.51
N GLY A 146 11.64 18.57 -1.52
CA GLY A 146 12.71 17.59 -1.36
C GLY A 146 12.21 16.15 -1.24
N THR A 147 13.15 15.21 -1.32
CA THR A 147 12.92 13.77 -1.18
C THR A 147 12.95 13.37 0.31
N PRO A 148 11.87 12.80 0.86
CA PRO A 148 11.89 12.32 2.24
C PRO A 148 12.76 11.07 2.41
N ILE A 149 13.58 11.07 3.46
CA ILE A 149 14.46 9.97 3.83
C ILE A 149 13.98 9.41 5.18
N PRO A 150 13.52 8.15 5.24
CA PRO A 150 13.05 7.57 6.49
C PRO A 150 14.19 7.44 7.51
N ALA A 151 13.86 7.59 8.80
CA ALA A 151 14.82 7.44 9.89
C ALA A 151 15.41 6.02 9.93
N THR A 152 16.70 5.87 10.21
CA THR A 152 17.37 4.56 10.19
C THR A 152 16.70 3.59 11.17
N MET A 153 16.37 4.06 12.38
CA MET A 153 15.63 3.32 13.40
C MET A 153 14.48 4.17 13.94
N THR A 154 13.37 3.52 14.24
CA THR A 154 12.23 4.10 14.93
C THR A 154 11.89 3.30 16.18
N LEU A 155 10.82 3.66 16.91
CA LEU A 155 10.34 2.84 18.03
C LEU A 155 9.99 1.40 17.60
N PHE A 156 9.60 1.21 16.33
CA PHE A 156 9.41 -0.13 15.75
C PHE A 156 10.67 -0.99 15.90
N ALA A 157 11.84 -0.46 15.54
CA ALA A 157 13.10 -1.19 15.65
C ALA A 157 13.39 -1.59 17.10
N VAL A 158 13.17 -0.67 18.05
CA VAL A 158 13.39 -0.91 19.47
C VAL A 158 12.49 -2.04 19.97
N TYR A 159 11.19 -1.97 19.69
CA TYR A 159 10.25 -3.01 20.09
C TYR A 159 10.53 -4.36 19.42
N CYS A 160 10.88 -4.37 18.13
CA CYS A 160 11.25 -5.59 17.43
C CYS A 160 12.54 -6.23 17.97
N ILE A 161 13.58 -5.44 18.27
CA ILE A 161 14.83 -5.95 18.87
C ILE A 161 14.53 -6.60 20.22
N LEU A 162 13.75 -5.92 21.07
CA LEU A 162 13.35 -6.45 22.38
C LEU A 162 12.49 -7.73 22.23
N ALA A 163 11.57 -7.75 21.26
CA ALA A 163 10.74 -8.93 21.00
C ALA A 163 11.59 -10.11 20.52
N ILE A 164 12.53 -9.89 19.60
CA ILE A 164 13.45 -10.92 19.11
C ILE A 164 14.30 -11.44 20.28
N ALA A 165 14.83 -10.56 21.14
CA ALA A 165 15.59 -10.98 22.32
C ALA A 165 14.74 -11.87 23.25
N CYS A 166 13.49 -11.47 23.54
CA CYS A 166 12.57 -12.26 24.35
C CYS A 166 12.28 -13.65 23.73
N ILE A 167 12.06 -13.70 22.41
CA ILE A 167 11.81 -14.96 21.68
C ILE A 167 13.04 -15.88 21.75
N LEU A 168 14.24 -15.34 21.53
CA LEU A 168 15.48 -16.13 21.56
C LEU A 168 15.78 -16.66 22.95
N ILE A 169 15.60 -15.85 24.01
CA ILE A 169 15.81 -16.27 25.39
C ILE A 169 14.79 -17.33 25.80
N ALA A 170 13.50 -17.14 25.46
CA ALA A 170 12.47 -18.13 25.74
C ALA A 170 12.74 -19.46 25.01
N ALA A 171 13.16 -19.40 23.75
CA ALA A 171 13.49 -20.59 22.98
C ALA A 171 14.71 -21.32 23.55
N ALA A 172 15.76 -20.58 23.95
CA ALA A 172 16.91 -21.18 24.63
C ALA A 172 16.52 -21.87 25.94
N ALA A 173 15.70 -21.21 26.77
CA ALA A 173 15.20 -21.78 28.01
C ALA A 173 14.42 -23.09 27.77
N LEU A 174 13.52 -23.09 26.78
CA LEU A 174 12.75 -24.26 26.36
C LEU A 174 13.65 -25.40 25.88
N MET A 175 14.67 -25.10 25.08
CA MET A 175 15.62 -26.10 24.55
C MET A 175 16.57 -26.65 25.61
N SER A 176 16.79 -25.91 26.70
CA SER A 176 17.65 -26.30 27.82
C SER A 176 16.91 -27.02 28.96
N GLY A 177 15.58 -27.15 28.89
CA GLY A 177 14.76 -27.64 30.00
C GLY A 177 13.76 -28.74 29.64
N GLY A 178 13.79 -29.84 30.40
CA GLY A 178 12.69 -30.80 30.50
C GLY A 178 12.32 -31.55 29.21
N GLU A 179 11.05 -31.43 28.81
CA GLU A 179 10.41 -32.27 27.78
C GLU A 179 10.91 -32.03 26.34
N TYR A 180 11.63 -30.92 26.10
CA TYR A 180 12.13 -30.50 24.78
C TYR A 180 13.67 -30.34 24.75
N GLU A 181 14.38 -30.94 25.71
CA GLU A 181 15.83 -30.90 25.78
C GLU A 181 16.46 -31.47 24.48
N GLY A 182 17.28 -30.66 23.81
CA GLY A 182 17.91 -31.00 22.53
C GLY A 182 16.97 -30.96 21.30
N ASP A 183 15.72 -30.51 21.43
CA ASP A 183 14.84 -30.34 20.27
C ASP A 183 15.23 -29.08 19.48
N ILE A 184 15.70 -29.30 18.25
CA ILE A 184 16.10 -28.24 17.30
C ILE A 184 14.90 -27.54 16.63
N ARG A 185 13.68 -28.09 16.72
CA ARG A 185 12.50 -27.55 16.01
C ARG A 185 12.21 -26.06 16.31
N PRO A 186 12.27 -25.57 17.56
CA PRO A 186 12.07 -24.15 17.85
C PRO A 186 13.09 -23.25 17.14
N ALA A 187 14.37 -23.67 17.13
CA ALA A 187 15.45 -22.95 16.46
C ALA A 187 15.24 -22.87 14.94
N ILE A 188 14.85 -23.99 14.30
CA ILE A 188 14.51 -24.05 12.87
C ILE A 188 13.31 -23.16 12.56
N GLY A 189 12.28 -23.16 13.40
CA GLY A 189 11.09 -22.32 13.22
C GLY A 189 11.43 -20.82 13.22
N ILE A 190 12.24 -20.38 14.19
CA ILE A 190 12.70 -18.99 14.29
C ILE A 190 13.56 -18.60 13.08
N ALA A 191 14.52 -19.46 12.71
CA ALA A 191 15.38 -19.23 11.55
C ALA A 191 14.57 -19.16 10.24
N GLY A 192 13.61 -20.07 10.05
CA GLY A 192 12.74 -20.10 8.87
C GLY A 192 11.90 -18.83 8.71
N ILE A 193 11.30 -18.35 9.80
CA ILE A 193 10.55 -17.07 9.79
C ILE A 193 11.50 -15.91 9.48
N GLY A 194 12.67 -15.85 10.14
CA GLY A 194 13.68 -14.84 9.89
C GLY A 194 14.14 -14.79 8.43
N LEU A 195 14.33 -15.95 7.79
CA LEU A 195 14.70 -16.04 6.37
C LEU A 195 13.62 -15.48 5.45
N VAL A 196 12.36 -15.89 5.63
CA VAL A 196 11.24 -15.40 4.80
C VAL A 196 11.08 -13.90 4.94
N LEU A 197 11.11 -13.38 6.17
CA LEU A 197 11.02 -11.94 6.43
C LEU A 197 12.21 -11.18 5.85
N SER A 198 13.43 -11.74 5.91
CA SER A 198 14.64 -11.13 5.32
C SER A 198 14.52 -11.02 3.80
N LEU A 199 14.01 -12.07 3.13
CA LEU A 199 13.82 -12.06 1.67
C LEU A 199 12.79 -11.02 1.25
N VAL A 200 11.64 -10.97 1.93
CA VAL A 200 10.60 -9.95 1.67
C VAL A 200 11.14 -8.55 1.93
N GLY A 201 11.87 -8.37 3.04
CA GLY A 201 12.52 -7.12 3.43
C GLY A 201 13.55 -6.64 2.40
N TYR A 202 14.35 -7.55 1.85
CA TYR A 202 15.34 -7.25 0.83
C TYR A 202 14.72 -6.67 -0.45
N PHE A 203 13.66 -7.31 -0.97
CA PHE A 203 12.99 -6.80 -2.17
C PHE A 203 12.30 -5.46 -1.94
N LYS A 204 11.66 -5.26 -0.78
CA LYS A 204 11.06 -3.96 -0.41
C LYS A 204 12.12 -2.86 -0.25
N SER A 205 13.23 -3.17 0.43
CA SER A 205 14.36 -2.25 0.63
C SER A 205 15.01 -1.85 -0.70
N LYS A 206 15.12 -2.79 -1.66
CA LYS A 206 15.61 -2.49 -3.01
C LYS A 206 14.71 -1.51 -3.76
N MET A 207 13.40 -1.70 -3.69
CA MET A 207 12.44 -0.76 -4.31
C MET A 207 12.50 0.63 -3.65
N LEU A 208 12.60 0.68 -2.32
CA LEU A 208 12.75 1.92 -1.58
C LEU A 208 14.02 2.69 -1.96
N ARG A 209 15.17 1.99 -2.05
CA ARG A 209 16.44 2.59 -2.48
C ARG A 209 16.36 3.13 -3.89
N GLN A 210 15.70 2.41 -4.81
CA GLN A 210 15.51 2.89 -6.17
C GLN A 210 14.77 4.24 -6.19
N MET A 211 13.73 4.41 -5.36
CA MET A 211 13.00 5.67 -5.27
C MET A 211 13.82 6.81 -4.62
N ILE A 212 14.69 6.50 -3.66
CA ILE A 212 15.53 7.51 -2.99
C ILE A 212 16.72 7.93 -3.87
N ASP A 213 17.30 6.97 -4.60
CA ASP A 213 18.53 7.18 -5.38
C ASP A 213 18.25 7.72 -6.79
N THR A 214 16.99 7.71 -7.26
CA THR A 214 16.62 8.23 -8.58
C THR A 214 16.11 9.67 -8.43
N PRO A 215 16.71 10.67 -9.09
CA PRO A 215 16.20 12.03 -9.03
C PRO A 215 14.91 12.19 -9.83
N THR A 216 13.84 12.67 -9.20
CA THR A 216 12.61 13.08 -9.90
C THR A 216 12.89 14.24 -10.86
N SER A 217 12.45 14.06 -12.11
CA SER A 217 12.53 15.07 -13.17
C SER A 217 11.25 15.90 -13.26
N LEU A 218 11.39 17.18 -13.62
CA LEU A 218 10.23 17.99 -14.05
C LEU A 218 9.74 17.53 -15.41
N VAL A 219 8.42 17.53 -15.62
CA VAL A 219 7.78 17.10 -16.86
C VAL A 219 8.23 17.94 -18.06
N ARG A 220 8.31 19.27 -17.91
CA ARG A 220 8.77 20.17 -19.00
C ARG A 220 10.16 19.84 -19.55
N SER A 221 10.97 19.13 -18.79
CA SER A 221 12.37 18.80 -19.11
C SER A 221 12.67 17.31 -18.90
N ALA A 222 11.65 16.45 -19.00
CA ALA A 222 11.82 15.02 -18.81
C ALA A 222 12.73 14.44 -19.91
N PRO A 223 13.83 13.73 -19.56
CA PRO A 223 14.73 13.14 -20.54
C PRO A 223 14.10 11.91 -21.19
N VAL A 224 14.60 11.53 -22.38
CA VAL A 224 14.39 10.20 -22.98
C VAL A 224 15.23 9.18 -22.19
N GLY A 225 14.64 8.04 -21.82
CA GLY A 225 15.30 7.05 -20.95
C GLY A 225 14.34 6.52 -19.91
N ASN A 226 14.74 6.49 -18.64
CA ASN A 226 13.90 6.03 -17.53
C ASN A 226 13.78 7.09 -16.41
N PRO A 227 13.16 8.25 -16.69
CA PRO A 227 12.98 9.26 -15.65
C PRO A 227 11.96 8.83 -14.60
N GLU A 228 12.17 9.35 -13.40
CA GLU A 228 11.18 9.36 -12.34
C GLU A 228 10.33 10.62 -12.47
N LEU A 229 9.01 10.46 -12.43
CA LEU A 229 8.04 11.53 -12.60
C LEU A 229 6.97 11.45 -11.49
N VAL A 230 6.62 12.61 -10.96
CA VAL A 230 5.57 12.76 -9.96
C VAL A 230 4.60 13.84 -10.41
N GLY A 231 3.31 13.56 -10.35
CA GLY A 231 2.32 14.55 -10.74
C GLY A 231 0.89 14.15 -10.45
N GLN A 232 -0.01 14.94 -11.00
CA GLN A 232 -1.44 14.73 -10.95
C GLN A 232 -1.94 14.04 -12.22
N VAL A 233 -2.85 13.10 -12.05
CA VAL A 233 -3.56 12.46 -13.15
C VAL A 233 -4.58 13.42 -13.75
N ARG A 234 -4.43 13.75 -15.03
CA ARG A 234 -5.33 14.62 -15.79
C ARG A 234 -5.90 13.90 -17.01
N PRO A 235 -7.08 14.33 -17.49
CA PRO A 235 -7.73 13.69 -18.64
C PRO A 235 -6.92 13.89 -19.90
N ILE A 236 -7.05 12.91 -20.80
CA ILE A 236 -6.55 12.96 -22.16
C ILE A 236 -7.72 13.08 -23.13
N ASP A 237 -7.46 13.36 -24.42
CA ASP A 237 -8.52 13.58 -25.39
C ASP A 237 -9.39 12.34 -25.64
N GLU A 238 -8.79 11.14 -25.54
CA GLU A 238 -9.52 9.86 -25.64
C GLU A 238 -10.50 9.61 -24.48
N GLY A 239 -10.46 10.46 -23.44
CA GLY A 239 -11.36 10.41 -22.30
C GLY A 239 -10.88 9.50 -21.17
N CYS A 240 -11.82 9.13 -20.30
CA CYS A 240 -11.55 8.31 -19.11
C CYS A 240 -12.57 7.18 -19.01
N LEU A 241 -12.22 6.14 -18.24
CA LEU A 241 -13.06 4.97 -18.06
C LEU A 241 -14.10 5.18 -16.96
N THR A 242 -15.28 4.61 -17.20
CA THR A 242 -16.24 4.29 -16.15
C THR A 242 -16.21 2.80 -15.92
N VAL A 243 -15.69 2.39 -14.76
CA VAL A 243 -15.49 0.98 -14.43
C VAL A 243 -16.77 0.42 -13.84
N VAL A 244 -17.34 -0.58 -14.51
CA VAL A 244 -18.51 -1.34 -14.05
C VAL A 244 -18.02 -2.63 -13.40
N VAL A 245 -18.08 -2.72 -12.07
CA VAL A 245 -17.53 -3.85 -11.32
C VAL A 245 -18.42 -5.09 -11.48
N ASP A 246 -17.84 -6.18 -11.98
CA ASP A 246 -18.50 -7.48 -12.16
C ASP A 246 -19.82 -7.40 -12.97
N GLY A 247 -19.87 -6.45 -13.92
CA GLY A 247 -21.00 -6.21 -14.81
C GLY A 247 -22.25 -5.61 -14.16
N ASN A 248 -22.14 -5.08 -12.93
CA ASN A 248 -23.25 -4.48 -12.21
C ASN A 248 -23.26 -2.95 -12.35
N GLN A 249 -24.29 -2.40 -12.99
CA GLN A 249 -24.47 -0.95 -13.21
C GLN A 249 -24.64 -0.14 -11.91
N ASN A 250 -24.95 -0.78 -10.79
CA ASN A 250 -24.99 -0.11 -9.48
C ASN A 250 -23.60 -0.05 -8.81
N MET A 251 -22.61 -0.75 -9.37
CA MET A 251 -21.24 -0.83 -8.85
C MET A 251 -20.28 -0.16 -9.83
N THR A 252 -20.51 1.14 -10.07
CA THR A 252 -19.76 1.91 -11.05
C THR A 252 -18.91 2.98 -10.40
N VAL A 253 -17.69 3.17 -10.91
CA VAL A 253 -16.81 4.28 -10.54
C VAL A 253 -16.30 4.96 -11.81
N GLY A 254 -16.62 6.24 -11.96
CA GLY A 254 -16.21 7.08 -13.09
C GLY A 254 -14.86 7.76 -12.90
N ASN A 255 -14.37 8.34 -13.99
CA ASN A 255 -13.11 9.11 -14.08
C ASN A 255 -11.87 8.28 -13.71
N MET A 256 -11.86 7.01 -14.13
CA MET A 256 -10.77 6.07 -13.89
C MET A 256 -9.80 6.06 -15.07
N VAL A 257 -8.50 6.01 -14.81
CA VAL A 257 -7.46 5.85 -15.84
C VAL A 257 -6.72 4.51 -15.73
N GLY A 258 -6.86 3.84 -14.58
CA GLY A 258 -6.37 2.48 -14.36
C GLY A 258 -7.17 1.84 -13.24
N TYR A 259 -7.50 0.56 -13.36
CA TYR A 259 -8.28 -0.16 -12.38
C TYR A 259 -7.88 -1.62 -12.28
N GLN A 260 -8.15 -2.18 -11.12
CA GLN A 260 -8.18 -3.61 -10.88
C GLN A 260 -9.28 -3.88 -9.87
N TRP A 261 -10.20 -4.78 -10.19
CA TRP A 261 -11.18 -5.25 -9.22
C TRP A 261 -11.08 -6.75 -9.01
N SER A 262 -11.38 -7.17 -7.79
CA SER A 262 -11.48 -8.58 -7.41
C SER A 262 -12.84 -8.86 -6.80
N TYR A 263 -13.38 -10.03 -7.13
CA TYR A 263 -14.57 -10.60 -6.53
C TYR A 263 -14.17 -11.83 -5.71
N GLU A 264 -14.43 -11.76 -4.42
CA GLU A 264 -14.12 -12.78 -3.43
C GLU A 264 -15.39 -13.39 -2.83
N GLN A 265 -15.34 -14.69 -2.56
CA GLN A 265 -16.39 -15.43 -1.87
C GLN A 265 -15.89 -15.96 -0.55
N TYR A 266 -16.67 -15.81 0.52
CA TYR A 266 -16.41 -16.49 1.78
C TYR A 266 -16.98 -17.89 1.72
N GLN A 267 -16.12 -18.87 1.42
CA GLN A 267 -16.48 -20.26 1.25
C GLN A 267 -16.19 -21.03 2.53
N CYS A 268 -17.19 -21.76 3.02
CA CYS A 268 -17.09 -22.61 4.20
C CYS A 268 -17.20 -24.08 3.79
N ARG A 269 -16.28 -24.91 4.26
CA ARG A 269 -16.29 -26.36 4.09
C ARG A 269 -16.32 -27.03 5.46
N THR A 270 -17.05 -28.14 5.57
CA THR A 270 -17.02 -28.97 6.77
C THR A 270 -15.92 -30.01 6.60
N THR A 271 -14.85 -29.89 7.38
CA THR A 271 -13.77 -30.88 7.47
C THR A 271 -13.99 -31.76 8.69
N LYS A 272 -13.58 -33.02 8.63
CA LYS A 272 -13.52 -33.89 9.81
C LYS A 272 -12.09 -33.91 10.32
N ASP A 273 -11.90 -33.68 11.60
CA ASP A 273 -10.61 -33.87 12.24
C ASP A 273 -10.29 -35.37 12.38
N SER A 274 -9.06 -35.68 12.79
CA SER A 274 -8.58 -37.05 13.02
C SER A 274 -9.33 -37.77 14.15
N GLU A 275 -10.11 -37.05 14.95
CA GLU A 275 -10.92 -37.56 16.07
C GLU A 275 -12.40 -37.76 15.67
N GLY A 276 -12.77 -37.42 14.42
CA GLY A 276 -14.11 -37.60 13.88
C GLY A 276 -15.08 -36.44 14.13
N ASN A 277 -14.64 -35.35 14.76
CA ASN A 277 -15.44 -34.14 14.95
C ASN A 277 -15.48 -33.31 13.67
N SER A 278 -16.63 -32.71 13.38
CA SER A 278 -16.80 -31.82 12.23
C SER A 278 -16.42 -30.39 12.59
N LYS A 279 -15.45 -29.81 11.89
CA LYS A 279 -15.07 -28.39 11.98
C LYS A 279 -15.46 -27.67 10.70
N GLU A 280 -15.99 -26.45 10.83
CA GLU A 280 -16.24 -25.59 9.67
C GLU A 280 -15.02 -24.71 9.43
N GLU A 281 -14.36 -24.89 8.29
CA GLU A 281 -13.25 -24.06 7.85
C GLU A 281 -13.73 -23.09 6.77
N CYS A 282 -13.58 -21.80 7.03
CA CYS A 282 -14.04 -20.75 6.14
C CYS A 282 -12.88 -19.84 5.73
N HIS A 283 -12.74 -19.59 4.44
CA HIS A 283 -11.74 -18.67 3.91
C HIS A 283 -12.31 -17.88 2.72
N TRP A 284 -11.70 -16.73 2.46
CA TRP A 284 -12.02 -15.93 1.29
C TRP A 284 -11.27 -16.46 0.08
N VAL A 285 -11.99 -16.66 -1.03
CA VAL A 285 -11.45 -17.16 -2.29
C VAL A 285 -11.77 -16.15 -3.38
N THR A 286 -10.75 -15.67 -4.09
CA THR A 286 -10.94 -14.86 -5.30
C THR A 286 -11.49 -15.74 -6.41
N VAL A 287 -12.67 -15.37 -6.92
CA VAL A 287 -13.38 -16.13 -7.97
C VAL A 287 -13.28 -15.47 -9.32
N ARG A 288 -13.32 -14.14 -9.35
CA ARG A 288 -13.14 -13.35 -10.58
C ARG A 288 -12.33 -12.11 -10.27
N SER A 289 -11.63 -11.63 -11.27
CA SER A 289 -10.96 -10.35 -11.26
C SER A 289 -10.89 -9.82 -12.68
N ASP A 290 -10.80 -8.51 -12.81
CA ASP A 290 -10.55 -7.85 -14.08
C ASP A 290 -9.71 -6.60 -13.82
N ALA A 291 -8.93 -6.22 -14.82
CA ALA A 291 -8.01 -5.10 -14.76
C ALA A 291 -7.90 -4.44 -16.12
N GLY A 292 -7.72 -3.13 -16.12
CA GLY A 292 -7.62 -2.35 -17.34
C GLY A 292 -7.30 -0.90 -17.05
N GLY A 293 -7.27 -0.09 -18.10
CA GLY A 293 -6.86 1.29 -18.00
C GLY A 293 -6.88 1.97 -19.36
N CYS A 294 -6.68 3.27 -19.34
CA CYS A 294 -6.51 4.10 -20.51
C CYS A 294 -5.29 5.01 -20.30
N PRO A 295 -4.71 5.57 -21.37
CA PRO A 295 -3.70 6.61 -21.23
C PRO A 295 -4.25 7.82 -20.45
N PHE A 296 -3.35 8.58 -19.83
CA PHE A 296 -3.68 9.84 -19.16
C PHE A 296 -2.53 10.84 -19.28
N ILE A 297 -2.78 12.09 -18.90
CA ILE A 297 -1.75 13.12 -18.80
C ILE A 297 -1.26 13.17 -17.35
N LEU A 298 0.02 12.85 -17.12
CA LEU A 298 0.67 13.18 -15.86
C LEU A 298 1.08 14.64 -15.92
N HIS A 299 0.61 15.43 -14.95
CA HIS A 299 0.89 16.86 -14.90
C HIS A 299 1.53 17.25 -13.57
N ASP A 300 2.75 17.78 -13.61
CA ASP A 300 3.53 18.14 -12.41
C ASP A 300 3.46 19.63 -12.06
N GLY A 301 2.69 20.41 -12.82
CA GLY A 301 2.57 21.87 -12.69
C GLY A 301 3.36 22.61 -13.77
N THR A 302 4.53 22.09 -14.14
CA THR A 302 5.39 22.66 -15.19
C THR A 302 4.97 22.26 -16.60
N GLY A 303 4.30 21.12 -16.75
CA GLY A 303 3.69 20.68 -18.00
C GLY A 303 2.99 19.33 -17.86
N GLY A 304 2.37 18.88 -18.95
CA GLY A 304 1.76 17.56 -19.07
C GLY A 304 2.62 16.58 -19.87
N ILE A 305 2.56 15.29 -19.57
CA ILE A 305 3.16 14.22 -20.39
C ILE A 305 2.21 13.03 -20.48
N ARG A 306 2.14 12.42 -21.66
CA ARG A 306 1.29 11.25 -21.90
C ARG A 306 1.88 10.01 -21.24
N VAL A 307 1.05 9.31 -20.47
CA VAL A 307 1.41 8.06 -19.78
C VAL A 307 0.51 6.92 -20.24
N ASN A 308 1.11 5.83 -20.69
CA ASN A 308 0.39 4.65 -21.14
C ASN A 308 0.18 3.65 -19.99
N THR A 309 -0.88 3.82 -19.20
CA THR A 309 -1.15 3.06 -17.96
C THR A 309 -1.07 1.53 -18.14
N ASN A 310 -1.66 0.99 -19.21
CA ASN A 310 -1.72 -0.47 -19.44
C ASN A 310 -0.37 -1.09 -19.80
N SER A 311 0.63 -0.27 -20.13
CA SER A 311 1.96 -0.78 -20.45
C SER A 311 2.77 -1.18 -19.22
N PHE A 312 2.39 -0.71 -18.03
CA PHE A 312 3.14 -0.94 -16.80
C PHE A 312 2.97 -2.37 -16.30
N LYS A 313 4.10 -3.09 -16.19
CA LYS A 313 4.14 -4.44 -15.59
C LYS A 313 3.87 -4.46 -14.09
N ARG A 314 4.09 -3.34 -13.41
CA ARG A 314 4.01 -3.20 -11.95
C ARG A 314 3.22 -1.95 -11.60
N THR A 315 1.99 -2.16 -11.17
CA THR A 315 1.08 -1.10 -10.75
C THR A 315 0.71 -1.31 -9.29
N ASP A 316 0.91 -0.31 -8.46
CA ASP A 316 0.44 -0.29 -7.07
C ASP A 316 -0.57 0.83 -6.89
N TYR A 317 -1.86 0.47 -6.83
CA TYR A 317 -2.93 1.43 -6.60
C TYR A 317 -3.11 1.76 -5.10
N GLY A 318 -2.27 1.25 -4.21
CA GLY A 318 -2.37 1.47 -2.78
C GLY A 318 -3.65 0.88 -2.19
N GLN A 319 -4.28 1.63 -1.30
CA GLN A 319 -5.53 1.21 -0.68
C GLN A 319 -6.68 1.18 -1.72
N TYR A 320 -7.60 0.22 -1.58
CA TYR A 320 -8.76 0.15 -2.47
C TYR A 320 -9.57 1.44 -2.44
N LEU A 321 -10.18 1.81 -3.56
CA LEU A 321 -11.01 3.01 -3.67
C LEU A 321 -12.41 2.79 -3.08
N LYS A 322 -12.99 1.63 -3.38
CA LYS A 322 -14.32 1.26 -2.92
C LYS A 322 -14.45 -0.25 -2.79
N ARG A 323 -15.13 -0.69 -1.75
CA ARG A 323 -15.49 -2.09 -1.49
C ARG A 323 -17.01 -2.20 -1.42
N TRP A 324 -17.54 -3.30 -1.92
CA TRP A 324 -18.92 -3.70 -1.73
C TRP A 324 -18.94 -5.06 -1.06
N ASP A 325 -19.77 -5.21 -0.05
CA ASP A 325 -19.95 -6.44 0.70
C ASP A 325 -21.44 -6.83 0.66
N GLY A 326 -21.72 -8.13 0.58
CA GLY A 326 -23.08 -8.65 0.55
C GLY A 326 -23.19 -10.06 1.11
N LYS A 327 -24.33 -10.39 1.72
CA LYS A 327 -24.66 -11.79 2.10
C LYS A 327 -25.03 -12.65 0.90
N PHE A 328 -25.49 -12.01 -0.17
CA PHE A 328 -25.98 -12.65 -1.38
C PHE A 328 -25.19 -12.14 -2.59
N ALA A 329 -25.05 -12.98 -3.63
CA ALA A 329 -24.52 -12.51 -4.90
C ALA A 329 -25.45 -11.42 -5.47
N GLN A 330 -24.93 -10.59 -6.38
CA GLN A 330 -25.64 -9.45 -6.98
C GLN A 330 -27.07 -9.76 -7.45
N THR A 331 -27.36 -11.02 -7.81
CA THR A 331 -28.72 -11.52 -8.06
C THR A 331 -28.91 -12.91 -7.46
N LEU A 332 -30.16 -13.29 -7.18
CA LEU A 332 -30.52 -14.63 -6.69
C LEU A 332 -30.04 -15.75 -7.62
N GLY A 333 -30.04 -15.50 -8.95
CA GLY A 333 -29.54 -16.44 -9.96
C GLY A 333 -28.02 -16.60 -9.94
N LYS A 334 -27.25 -15.50 -9.83
CA LYS A 334 -25.79 -15.57 -9.62
C LYS A 334 -25.45 -16.26 -8.29
N GLN A 335 -26.31 -16.11 -7.28
CA GLN A 335 -26.14 -16.78 -5.99
C GLN A 335 -26.35 -18.30 -6.12
N MET A 336 -27.42 -18.74 -6.78
CA MET A 336 -27.64 -20.16 -7.05
C MET A 336 -26.50 -20.77 -7.88
N MET A 337 -26.02 -20.06 -8.91
CA MET A 337 -24.84 -20.51 -9.68
C MET A 337 -23.56 -20.56 -8.83
N SER A 338 -23.33 -19.56 -7.96
CA SER A 338 -22.17 -19.57 -7.06
C SER A 338 -22.22 -20.73 -6.06
N GLN A 339 -23.40 -21.06 -5.54
CA GLN A 339 -23.61 -22.21 -4.65
C GLN A 339 -23.48 -23.53 -5.41
N ALA A 340 -23.99 -23.62 -6.65
CA ALA A 340 -23.86 -24.81 -7.48
C ALA A 340 -22.40 -25.10 -7.86
N ILE A 341 -21.65 -24.07 -8.27
CA ILE A 341 -20.22 -24.19 -8.62
C ILE A 341 -19.39 -24.54 -7.37
N ALA A 342 -19.63 -23.88 -6.23
CA ALA A 342 -18.92 -24.18 -4.98
C ALA A 342 -19.26 -25.58 -4.42
N GLY A 343 -20.50 -26.03 -4.61
CA GLY A 343 -20.93 -27.40 -4.29
C GLY A 343 -20.28 -28.45 -5.19
N MET A 344 -20.19 -28.19 -6.49
CA MET A 344 -19.62 -29.10 -7.49
C MET A 344 -18.09 -29.20 -7.43
N LEU A 345 -17.39 -28.13 -7.05
CA LEU A 345 -15.91 -28.07 -6.96
C LEU A 345 -15.36 -28.41 -5.56
N GLY A 346 -16.18 -28.91 -4.63
CA GLY A 346 -15.69 -29.40 -3.34
C GLY A 346 -16.59 -29.23 -2.14
N GLY A 347 -17.92 -29.26 -2.31
CA GLY A 347 -18.87 -29.28 -1.18
C GLY A 347 -18.91 -28.01 -0.33
N ALA A 348 -18.43 -26.87 -0.85
CA ALA A 348 -18.35 -25.62 -0.08
C ALA A 348 -19.66 -24.82 -0.14
N ARG A 349 -20.04 -24.21 0.98
CA ARG A 349 -21.16 -23.26 1.07
C ARG A 349 -20.64 -21.83 1.05
N VAL A 350 -21.17 -21.01 0.13
CA VAL A 350 -20.85 -19.57 0.05
C VAL A 350 -21.74 -18.81 1.04
N LYS A 351 -21.13 -18.06 1.97
CA LYS A 351 -21.85 -17.28 2.99
C LYS A 351 -21.83 -15.76 2.74
N LYS A 352 -20.78 -15.25 2.10
CA LYS A 352 -20.57 -13.81 1.87
C LYS A 352 -19.89 -13.57 0.54
N HIS A 353 -20.11 -12.38 0.02
CA HIS A 353 -19.61 -11.88 -1.25
C HIS A 353 -18.93 -10.54 -0.99
N ARG A 354 -17.78 -10.33 -1.63
CA ARG A 354 -17.02 -9.09 -1.51
C ARG A 354 -16.46 -8.72 -2.87
N TRP A 355 -16.63 -7.46 -3.25
CA TRP A 355 -16.02 -6.87 -4.42
C TRP A 355 -15.13 -5.73 -3.96
N THR A 356 -13.87 -5.72 -4.39
CA THR A 356 -12.93 -4.67 -4.02
C THR A 356 -12.37 -4.05 -5.30
N LEU A 357 -12.50 -2.73 -5.43
CA LEU A 357 -11.97 -1.97 -6.55
C LEU A 357 -10.76 -1.16 -6.10
N TYR A 358 -9.64 -1.37 -6.80
CA TYR A 358 -8.43 -0.58 -6.74
C TYR A 358 -8.29 0.22 -8.03
N GLY A 359 -7.61 1.36 -7.98
CA GLY A 359 -7.29 2.08 -9.20
C GLY A 359 -6.81 3.50 -8.99
N LEU A 360 -6.71 4.19 -10.12
CA LEU A 360 -6.23 5.56 -10.26
C LEU A 360 -7.31 6.40 -10.94
N ARG A 361 -7.71 7.50 -10.30
CA ARG A 361 -8.72 8.45 -10.77
C ARG A 361 -8.11 9.76 -11.23
N LEU A 362 -8.86 10.49 -12.04
CA LEU A 362 -8.56 11.90 -12.31
C LEU A 362 -8.37 12.67 -11.01
N GLY A 363 -7.33 13.50 -10.98
CA GLY A 363 -6.95 14.31 -9.82
C GLY A 363 -6.11 13.56 -8.80
N ASN A 364 -5.97 12.23 -8.85
CA ASN A 364 -5.11 11.51 -7.91
C ASN A 364 -3.63 11.84 -8.12
N PRO A 365 -2.83 11.79 -7.04
CA PRO A 365 -1.38 11.83 -7.17
C PRO A 365 -0.88 10.51 -7.74
N VAL A 366 0.11 10.59 -8.62
CA VAL A 366 0.79 9.43 -9.17
C VAL A 366 2.29 9.66 -9.17
N TYR A 367 2.99 8.65 -8.67
CA TYR A 367 4.42 8.48 -8.77
C TYR A 367 4.65 7.41 -9.84
N LEU A 368 5.52 7.68 -10.79
CA LEU A 368 5.92 6.65 -11.74
C LEU A 368 7.41 6.71 -12.01
N LEU A 369 7.92 5.53 -12.33
CA LEU A 369 9.20 5.36 -12.95
C LEU A 369 8.93 4.59 -14.23
N GLY A 370 9.16 5.23 -15.37
CA GLY A 370 8.77 4.70 -16.66
C GLY A 370 9.79 5.03 -17.73
N GLN A 371 9.75 4.28 -18.82
CA GLN A 371 10.57 4.53 -19.99
C GLN A 371 9.92 5.62 -20.85
N THR A 372 10.59 6.75 -21.02
CA THR A 372 10.18 7.80 -21.95
C THR A 372 10.69 7.50 -23.35
N LYS A 373 9.78 7.52 -24.33
CA LYS A 373 10.08 7.30 -25.75
C LYS A 373 9.56 8.47 -26.59
N PRO A 374 10.25 8.81 -27.70
CA PRO A 374 9.71 9.73 -28.70
C PRO A 374 8.41 9.18 -29.29
N ARG A 375 7.43 10.07 -29.49
CA ARG A 375 6.19 9.77 -30.18
C ARG A 375 6.41 9.79 -31.69
N THR A 376 5.63 9.00 -32.42
CA THR A 376 5.62 9.05 -33.89
C THR A 376 4.96 10.32 -34.39
N SER A 377 5.34 10.79 -35.58
CA SER A 377 4.71 11.96 -36.24
C SER A 377 3.19 11.82 -36.34
N ASP A 378 2.73 10.61 -36.66
CA ASP A 378 1.31 10.31 -36.83
C ASP A 378 0.55 10.44 -35.52
N ALA A 379 1.16 10.01 -34.40
CA ALA A 379 0.57 10.15 -33.07
C ALA A 379 0.52 11.60 -32.59
N LEU A 380 1.44 12.47 -33.04
CA LEU A 380 1.40 13.90 -32.76
C LEU A 380 0.31 14.60 -33.56
N GLN A 381 0.23 14.30 -34.86
CA GLN A 381 -0.81 14.86 -35.75
C GLN A 381 -2.22 14.42 -35.33
N ALA A 382 -2.39 13.17 -34.91
CA ALA A 382 -3.67 12.65 -34.43
C ALA A 382 -4.19 13.41 -33.18
N GLU A 383 -3.29 13.94 -32.36
CA GLU A 383 -3.63 14.76 -31.19
C GLU A 383 -3.54 16.28 -31.47
N GLY A 384 -3.26 16.68 -32.72
CA GLY A 384 -3.16 18.08 -33.12
C GLY A 384 -1.95 18.82 -32.56
N LEU A 385 -0.89 18.10 -32.19
CA LEU A 385 0.32 18.68 -31.58
C LEU A 385 1.29 19.17 -32.66
N ASP A 386 1.80 20.39 -32.47
CA ASP A 386 2.74 21.05 -33.40
C ASP A 386 4.22 20.62 -33.21
N GLY A 387 4.50 19.89 -32.14
CA GLY A 387 5.83 19.38 -31.80
C GLY A 387 6.79 20.41 -31.23
N THR A 388 6.32 21.61 -30.88
CA THR A 388 7.18 22.68 -30.31
C THR A 388 7.51 22.45 -28.84
N LEU A 389 6.59 21.81 -28.10
CA LEU A 389 6.76 21.48 -26.69
C LEU A 389 7.48 20.14 -26.52
N GLY A 390 8.66 20.17 -25.89
CA GLY A 390 9.50 18.98 -25.69
C GLY A 390 8.82 17.84 -24.92
N ASN A 391 7.94 18.18 -23.96
CA ASN A 391 7.17 17.22 -23.18
C ASN A 391 5.97 16.62 -23.93
N SER A 392 5.49 17.26 -25.01
CA SER A 392 4.38 16.73 -25.81
C SER A 392 4.83 15.71 -26.86
N ILE A 393 6.11 15.75 -27.25
CA ILE A 393 6.71 14.87 -28.26
C ILE A 393 7.23 13.54 -27.70
N ILE A 394 7.13 13.33 -26.39
CA ILE A 394 7.51 12.09 -25.71
C ILE A 394 6.32 11.52 -24.94
N GLU A 395 6.37 10.21 -24.70
CA GLU A 395 5.37 9.51 -23.90
C GLU A 395 6.04 8.46 -23.00
N VAL A 396 5.35 8.09 -21.93
CA VAL A 396 5.85 7.17 -20.91
C VAL A 396 5.24 5.79 -21.08
N TRP A 397 6.10 4.78 -21.06
CA TRP A 397 5.78 3.36 -21.12
C TRP A 397 6.38 2.59 -19.93
N GLY A 398 5.74 1.51 -19.50
CA GLY A 398 6.18 0.69 -18.36
C GLY A 398 6.49 -0.77 -18.69
N ASN A 399 6.72 -1.08 -19.97
CA ASN A 399 6.88 -2.44 -20.49
C ASN A 399 8.34 -2.93 -20.48
N GLU A 400 9.33 -2.05 -20.53
CA GLU A 400 10.75 -2.40 -20.55
C GLU A 400 11.45 -1.90 -19.27
N ASP A 401 12.10 -2.81 -18.55
CA ASP A 401 12.97 -2.47 -17.42
C ASP A 401 14.38 -2.17 -17.94
N ALA A 402 15.09 -1.23 -17.31
CA ALA A 402 16.52 -1.02 -17.55
C ALA A 402 17.36 -1.73 -16.47
N PRO A 403 18.66 -2.01 -16.72
CA PRO A 403 19.55 -2.53 -15.69
C PRO A 403 19.55 -1.65 -14.44
N GLY A 404 19.18 -2.23 -13.30
CA GLY A 404 19.08 -1.50 -12.03
C GLY A 404 17.79 -0.70 -11.82
N VAL A 405 16.91 -0.60 -12.81
CA VAL A 405 15.73 0.27 -12.79
C VAL A 405 14.48 -0.52 -13.18
N LYS A 406 13.53 -0.62 -12.26
CA LYS A 406 12.24 -1.29 -12.50
C LYS A 406 11.16 -0.26 -12.79
N CYS A 407 10.51 -0.39 -13.94
CA CYS A 407 9.38 0.46 -14.28
C CYS A 407 8.19 0.11 -13.37
N THR A 408 7.62 1.14 -12.74
CA THR A 408 6.56 1.06 -11.75
C THR A 408 5.63 2.25 -11.88
N LEU A 409 4.35 2.04 -11.59
CA LEU A 409 3.35 3.10 -11.44
C LEU A 409 2.69 2.90 -10.07
N GLN A 410 2.68 3.96 -9.25
CA GLN A 410 2.16 3.91 -7.90
C GLN A 410 1.22 5.09 -7.64
N ARG A 411 0.07 4.85 -7.01
CA ARG A 411 -0.77 5.94 -6.50
C ARG A 411 -0.09 6.57 -5.29
N GLY A 412 -0.08 7.91 -5.25
CA GLY A 412 0.65 8.69 -4.25
C GLY A 412 1.79 9.49 -4.87
N THR A 413 2.17 10.57 -4.21
CA THR A 413 3.42 11.31 -4.50
C THR A 413 4.62 10.59 -3.89
N GLU A 414 5.83 11.00 -4.27
CA GLU A 414 7.04 10.55 -3.59
C GLU A 414 6.98 10.81 -2.08
N LEU A 415 6.48 11.98 -1.67
CA LEU A 415 6.27 12.34 -0.26
C LEU A 415 5.39 11.31 0.47
N SER A 416 4.24 10.98 -0.09
CA SER A 416 3.30 10.02 0.52
C SER A 416 3.84 8.58 0.53
N ASN A 417 4.52 8.16 -0.53
CA ASN A 417 4.98 6.78 -0.70
C ASN A 417 6.25 6.48 0.11
N LEU A 418 7.20 7.41 0.16
CA LEU A 418 8.41 7.30 0.99
C LEU A 418 8.13 7.65 2.45
N GLY A 419 7.26 8.63 2.73
CA GLY A 419 6.95 9.06 4.10
C GLY A 419 6.30 7.98 4.98
N ARG A 420 5.56 7.06 4.35
CA ARG A 420 5.02 5.85 5.02
C ARG A 420 6.00 4.68 5.06
N SER A 421 7.09 4.74 4.31
CA SER A 421 8.03 3.62 4.23
C SER A 421 8.86 3.52 5.50
N ARG A 422 9.16 2.28 5.89
CA ARG A 422 10.18 2.00 6.90
C ARG A 422 11.56 2.01 6.25
N SER A 423 12.60 2.22 7.04
CA SER A 423 13.96 2.24 6.52
C SER A 423 14.39 0.88 5.99
N GLY A 424 15.35 0.88 5.06
CA GLY A 424 15.97 -0.36 4.61
C GLY A 424 16.66 -1.14 5.75
N PHE A 425 17.09 -0.45 6.82
CA PHE A 425 17.65 -1.09 8.01
C PHE A 425 16.58 -1.89 8.76
N GLU A 426 15.43 -1.27 9.07
CA GLU A 426 14.33 -1.96 9.78
C GLU A 426 13.77 -3.13 8.98
N LEU A 427 13.65 -2.97 7.65
CA LEU A 427 13.11 -4.01 6.77
C LEU A 427 14.03 -5.22 6.64
N VAL A 428 15.35 -5.05 6.74
CA VAL A 428 16.33 -6.11 6.40
C VAL A 428 17.09 -6.60 7.62
N MET A 429 17.63 -5.70 8.45
CA MET A 429 18.51 -6.09 9.56
C MET A 429 17.75 -6.78 10.69
N LEU A 430 16.53 -6.34 11.01
CA LEU A 430 15.75 -6.95 12.11
C LEU A 430 15.39 -8.42 11.81
N PRO A 431 14.87 -8.78 10.61
CA PRO A 431 14.71 -10.17 10.23
C PRO A 431 16.01 -10.98 10.19
N ILE A 432 17.13 -10.38 9.77
CA ILE A 432 18.44 -11.05 9.74
C ILE A 432 18.91 -11.38 11.16
N VAL A 433 18.74 -10.47 12.12
CA VAL A 433 19.07 -10.73 13.53
C VAL A 433 18.25 -11.90 14.06
N MET A 434 16.96 -11.98 13.72
CA MET A 434 16.12 -13.13 14.07
C MET A 434 16.60 -14.43 13.42
N LEU A 435 16.97 -14.39 12.13
CA LEU A 435 17.53 -15.54 11.40
C LEU A 435 18.82 -16.05 12.05
N ILE A 436 19.79 -15.16 12.28
CA ILE A 436 21.07 -15.50 12.91
C ILE A 436 20.84 -16.03 14.32
N GLY A 437 19.94 -15.41 15.09
CA GLY A 437 19.56 -15.88 16.42
C GLY A 437 18.99 -17.30 16.38
N GLY A 438 18.08 -17.60 15.47
CA GLY A 438 17.55 -18.95 15.26
C GLY A 438 18.63 -19.98 14.90
N ILE A 439 19.58 -19.60 14.03
CA ILE A 439 20.73 -20.47 13.67
C ILE A 439 21.65 -20.67 14.88
N ALA A 440 21.91 -19.63 15.68
CA ALA A 440 22.76 -19.74 16.85
C ALA A 440 22.16 -20.71 17.91
N LEU A 441 20.83 -20.71 18.06
CA LEU A 441 20.14 -21.65 18.95
C LEU A 441 20.33 -23.12 18.55
N ILE A 442 20.57 -23.42 17.26
CA ILE A 442 20.89 -24.80 16.82
C ILE A 442 22.15 -25.32 17.52
N GLY A 443 23.13 -24.44 17.81
CA GLY A 443 24.34 -24.83 18.52
C GLY A 443 24.13 -25.15 20.00
N LEU A 444 22.96 -24.87 20.57
CA LEU A 444 22.56 -25.23 21.93
C LEU A 444 21.81 -26.57 22.00
N ALA A 445 21.41 -27.14 20.84
CA ALA A 445 20.67 -28.39 20.74
C ALA A 445 21.57 -29.63 20.81
#